data_AF-A0A2M8QDX9-F1
#
_entry.id   AF-A0A2M8QDX9-F1
#
_cell.length_a   1.000
_cell.length_b   1.000
_cell.length_c   1.000
_cell.angle_alpha   90.00
_cell.angle_beta   90.00
_cell.angle_gamma   90.00
#
_symmetry.space_group_name_H-M   'P 1'
#
loop_
_entity.id
_entity.type
_entity.pdbx_description
1 polymer ?
#
loop_
_entity_poly.entity_id
_entity_poly.type
_entity_poly.pdbx_seq_one_letter_code
_entity_poly.pdbx_strand_id
1 'polypeptide(L)'
;MKKVRTPSQIRAAETARKRALFVATVGAAVGVITLLLSSTFLALHCVIAAAVALSGGIAAARAAVPIEPQSFRSAGVTGGIYAALGYVLPFMIYNFARYLSVNDQTVAERAAELTSDQIAMMEQFNVVLGAEFFRGQDVSYIFGYLLFALLFGWILGVVGGALAKRQMS
;
A
#
# COMPACT_ATOMS: atom_id res chain seq x y z
N MET A 1 -20.42 12.82 26.35
CA MET A 1 -20.89 11.41 26.32
C MET A 1 -20.15 10.64 25.24
N LYS A 2 -19.51 9.49 25.56
CA LYS A 2 -18.93 8.60 24.53
C LYS A 2 -20.07 7.96 23.72
N LYS A 3 -20.02 8.06 22.40
CA LYS A 3 -21.00 7.43 21.50
C LYS A 3 -20.76 5.92 21.51
N VAL A 4 -21.64 5.15 22.14
CA VAL A 4 -21.57 3.68 22.16
C VAL A 4 -22.06 3.16 20.81
N ARG A 5 -21.29 2.28 20.16
CA ARG A 5 -21.69 1.67 18.88
C ARG A 5 -22.85 0.71 19.09
N THR A 6 -23.81 0.73 18.17
CA THR A 6 -24.91 -0.24 18.17
C THR A 6 -24.41 -1.63 17.76
N PRO A 7 -25.14 -2.71 18.10
CA PRO A 7 -24.82 -4.06 17.62
C PRO A 7 -24.74 -4.17 16.08
N SER A 8 -25.59 -3.43 15.35
CA SER A 8 -25.56 -3.37 13.87
C SER A 8 -24.25 -2.77 13.36
N GLN A 9 -23.79 -1.67 13.98
CA GLN A 9 -22.53 -1.01 13.64
C GLN A 9 -21.31 -1.88 13.90
N ILE A 10 -21.33 -2.64 15.01
CA ILE A 10 -20.25 -3.59 15.33
C ILE A 10 -20.20 -4.70 14.27
N ARG A 11 -21.35 -5.31 13.94
CA ARG A 11 -21.44 -6.38 12.95
C ARG A 11 -21.04 -5.92 11.55
N ALA A 12 -21.49 -4.74 11.13
CA ALA A 12 -21.11 -4.16 9.83
C ALA A 12 -19.59 -3.93 9.74
N ALA A 13 -18.97 -3.41 10.81
CA ALA A 13 -17.53 -3.22 10.87
C ALA A 13 -16.76 -4.55 10.85
N GLU A 14 -17.24 -5.58 11.54
CA GLU A 14 -16.66 -6.92 11.52
C GLU A 14 -16.70 -7.54 10.11
N THR A 15 -17.87 -7.49 9.46
CA THR A 15 -18.03 -8.02 8.09
C THR A 15 -17.18 -7.26 7.09
N ALA A 16 -17.13 -5.93 7.18
CA ALA A 16 -16.24 -5.10 6.36
C ALA A 16 -14.79 -5.55 6.54
N ARG A 17 -14.33 -5.72 7.78
CA ARG A 17 -12.95 -6.12 8.10
C ARG A 17 -12.63 -7.52 7.57
N LYS A 18 -13.52 -8.50 7.74
CA LYS A 18 -13.32 -9.86 7.19
C LYS A 18 -13.16 -9.81 5.67
N ARG A 19 -14.00 -9.04 4.98
CA ARG A 19 -13.90 -8.88 3.53
C ARG A 19 -12.64 -8.12 3.11
N ALA A 20 -12.28 -7.09 3.85
CA ALA A 20 -11.06 -6.30 3.64
C ALA A 20 -9.80 -7.17 3.79
N LEU A 21 -9.74 -8.05 4.79
CA LEU A 21 -8.65 -9.00 4.98
C LEU A 21 -8.53 -9.99 3.82
N PHE A 22 -9.64 -10.52 3.32
CA PHE A 22 -9.62 -11.39 2.13
C PHE A 22 -9.04 -10.66 0.90
N VAL A 23 -9.47 -9.42 0.66
CA VAL A 23 -8.93 -8.63 -0.46
C VAL A 23 -7.46 -8.26 -0.23
N ALA A 24 -7.04 -8.03 1.01
CA ALA A 24 -5.63 -7.82 1.34
C ALA A 24 -4.76 -9.02 0.96
N THR A 25 -5.23 -10.25 1.16
CA THR A 25 -4.53 -11.47 0.73
C THR A 25 -4.39 -11.52 -0.79
N VAL A 26 -5.44 -11.17 -1.54
CA VAL A 26 -5.37 -11.07 -3.00
C VAL A 26 -4.40 -9.96 -3.42
N GLY A 27 -4.45 -8.81 -2.75
CA GLY A 27 -3.53 -7.70 -2.95
C GLY A 27 -2.08 -8.12 -2.75
N ALA A 28 -1.78 -8.91 -1.72
CA ALA A 28 -0.44 -9.44 -1.48
C ALA A 28 0.02 -10.37 -2.61
N ALA A 29 -0.85 -11.25 -3.11
CA ALA A 29 -0.52 -12.08 -4.26
C ALA A 29 -0.20 -11.23 -5.51
N VAL A 30 -1.01 -10.20 -5.79
CA VAL A 30 -0.76 -9.25 -6.89
C VAL A 30 0.56 -8.50 -6.66
N GLY A 31 0.85 -8.09 -5.42
CA GLY A 31 2.09 -7.42 -5.05
C GLY A 31 3.31 -8.30 -5.30
N VAL A 32 3.25 -9.58 -4.91
CA VAL A 32 4.33 -10.56 -5.19
C VAL A 32 4.53 -10.74 -6.69
N ILE A 33 3.46 -10.94 -7.45
CA ILE A 33 3.55 -11.08 -8.91
C ILE A 33 4.18 -9.84 -9.54
N THR A 34 3.74 -8.66 -9.11
CA THR A 34 4.25 -7.39 -9.64
C THR A 34 5.72 -7.21 -9.30
N LEU A 35 6.14 -7.53 -8.07
CA LEU A 35 7.54 -7.51 -7.64
C LEU A 35 8.42 -8.41 -8.53
N LEU A 36 7.92 -9.55 -8.97
CA LEU A 36 8.64 -10.48 -9.86
C LEU A 36 8.72 -9.98 -11.31
N LEU A 37 7.71 -9.25 -11.79
CA LEU A 37 7.63 -8.80 -13.18
C LEU A 37 8.34 -7.48 -13.44
N SER A 38 8.29 -6.54 -12.50
CA SER A 38 8.97 -5.25 -12.61
C SER A 38 8.97 -4.51 -11.27
N SER A 39 10.15 -4.18 -10.77
CA SER A 39 10.33 -3.31 -9.59
C SER A 39 10.56 -1.84 -9.94
N THR A 40 10.68 -1.51 -11.24
CA THR A 40 11.20 -0.21 -11.71
C THR A 40 10.11 0.73 -12.24
N PHE A 41 8.92 0.21 -12.60
CA PHE A 41 7.85 1.03 -13.17
C PHE A 41 6.93 1.64 -12.10
N LEU A 42 7.33 2.77 -11.53
CA LEU A 42 6.55 3.51 -10.53
C LEU A 42 5.11 3.80 -10.99
N ALA A 43 4.91 4.20 -12.24
CA ALA A 43 3.58 4.48 -12.80
C ALA A 43 2.67 3.24 -12.79
N LEU A 44 3.22 2.06 -13.13
CA LEU A 44 2.47 0.81 -13.10
C LEU A 44 2.07 0.44 -11.67
N HIS A 45 3.00 0.58 -10.70
CA HIS A 45 2.69 0.33 -9.30
C HIS A 45 1.58 1.24 -8.78
N CYS A 46 1.60 2.52 -9.17
CA CYS A 46 0.57 3.48 -8.79
C CYS A 46 -0.81 3.08 -9.31
N VAL A 47 -0.91 2.68 -10.57
CA VAL A 47 -2.18 2.26 -11.19
C VAL A 47 -2.70 0.97 -10.57
N ILE A 48 -1.86 -0.04 -10.38
CA ILE A 48 -2.26 -1.32 -9.78
C ILE A 48 -2.71 -1.11 -8.34
N ALA A 49 -1.95 -0.37 -7.54
CA ALA A 49 -2.32 -0.09 -6.17
C ALA A 49 -3.64 0.68 -6.08
N ALA A 50 -3.87 1.64 -6.98
CA ALA A 50 -5.12 2.35 -7.04
C ALA A 50 -6.31 1.42 -7.32
N ALA A 51 -6.15 0.52 -8.30
CA ALA A 51 -7.17 -0.47 -8.64
C ALA A 51 -7.45 -1.44 -7.47
N VAL A 52 -6.41 -1.91 -6.79
CA VAL A 52 -6.53 -2.80 -5.62
C VAL A 52 -7.22 -2.09 -4.46
N ALA A 53 -6.81 -0.86 -4.13
CA ALA A 53 -7.40 -0.04 -3.08
C ALA A 53 -8.89 0.24 -3.34
N LEU A 54 -9.24 0.64 -4.57
CA LEU A 54 -10.61 0.89 -4.97
C LEU A 54 -11.46 -0.39 -4.85
N SER A 55 -10.94 -1.51 -5.36
CA SER A 55 -11.62 -2.81 -5.33
C SER A 55 -11.84 -3.29 -3.89
N GLY A 56 -10.86 -3.11 -3.01
CA GLY A 56 -10.99 -3.37 -1.58
C GLY A 56 -12.08 -2.54 -0.93
N GLY A 57 -12.11 -1.24 -1.23
CA GLY A 57 -13.15 -0.34 -0.73
C GLY A 57 -14.56 -0.75 -1.16
N ILE A 58 -14.74 -1.08 -2.44
CA ILE A 58 -16.02 -1.58 -2.97
C ILE A 58 -16.43 -2.88 -2.27
N ALA A 59 -15.53 -3.86 -2.20
CA ALA A 59 -15.83 -5.16 -1.62
C ALA A 59 -16.20 -5.07 -0.14
N ALA A 60 -15.44 -4.31 0.67
CA ALA A 60 -15.72 -4.14 2.09
C ALA A 60 -17.03 -3.37 2.33
N ALA A 61 -17.30 -2.32 1.54
CA ALA A 61 -18.55 -1.58 1.64
C ALA A 61 -19.77 -2.39 1.22
N ARG A 62 -19.70 -3.15 0.11
CA ARG A 62 -20.78 -4.06 -0.31
C ARG A 62 -21.15 -5.09 0.75
N ALA A 63 -20.18 -5.49 1.57
CA ALA A 63 -20.42 -6.45 2.66
C ALA A 63 -21.08 -5.81 3.90
N ALA A 64 -20.87 -4.50 4.13
CA ALA A 64 -21.31 -3.80 5.34
C ALA A 64 -22.58 -2.96 5.16
N VAL A 65 -22.78 -2.37 3.98
CA VAL A 65 -23.94 -1.53 3.64
C VAL A 65 -25.29 -2.24 3.82
N PRO A 66 -25.47 -3.54 3.51
CA PRO A 66 -26.74 -4.23 3.77
C PRO A 66 -27.11 -4.30 5.26
N ILE A 67 -26.12 -4.22 6.15
CA ILE A 67 -26.29 -4.32 7.61
C ILE A 67 -26.49 -2.93 8.20
N GLU A 68 -25.67 -1.97 7.76
CA GLU A 68 -25.66 -0.60 8.25
C GLU A 68 -25.37 0.35 7.06
N PRO A 69 -26.40 0.90 6.39
CA PRO A 69 -26.20 1.69 5.16
C PRO A 69 -25.31 2.93 5.33
N GLN A 70 -25.29 3.50 6.54
CA GLN A 70 -24.45 4.65 6.87
C GLN A 70 -22.97 4.30 7.02
N SER A 71 -22.62 3.01 7.08
CA SER A 71 -21.24 2.53 7.22
C SER A 71 -20.42 2.56 5.93
N PHE A 72 -21.02 2.87 4.77
CA PHE A 72 -20.37 2.81 3.45
C PHE A 72 -18.98 3.48 3.42
N ARG A 73 -18.85 4.65 4.06
CA ARG A 73 -17.59 5.41 4.09
C ARG A 73 -16.53 4.73 4.97
N SER A 74 -16.88 4.32 6.18
CA SER A 74 -15.93 3.69 7.10
C SER A 74 -15.54 2.28 6.64
N ALA A 75 -16.50 1.51 6.11
CA ALA A 75 -16.26 0.21 5.50
C ALA A 75 -15.40 0.33 4.25
N GLY A 76 -15.68 1.31 3.37
CA GLY A 76 -14.89 1.58 2.19
C GLY A 76 -13.44 1.95 2.51
N VAL A 77 -13.21 2.88 3.43
CA VAL A 77 -11.87 3.23 3.92
C VAL A 77 -11.14 2.02 4.48
N THR A 78 -11.82 1.22 5.31
CA THR A 78 -11.22 -0.01 5.88
C THR A 78 -10.81 -0.97 4.77
N GLY A 79 -11.68 -1.22 3.80
CA GLY A 79 -11.39 -2.06 2.64
C GLY A 79 -10.22 -1.57 1.81
N GLY A 80 -10.20 -0.27 1.49
CA GLY A 80 -9.16 0.32 0.66
C GLY A 80 -7.79 0.30 1.32
N ILE A 81 -7.70 0.65 2.61
CA ILE A 81 -6.45 0.60 3.37
C ILE A 81 -5.91 -0.82 3.44
N TYR A 82 -6.74 -1.80 3.80
CA TYR A 82 -6.30 -3.19 3.92
C TYR A 82 -5.84 -3.75 2.57
N ALA A 83 -6.57 -3.48 1.50
CA ALA A 83 -6.19 -3.93 0.16
C ALA A 83 -4.88 -3.28 -0.30
N ALA A 84 -4.72 -1.97 -0.09
CA ALA A 84 -3.49 -1.25 -0.43
C ALA A 84 -2.29 -1.73 0.39
N LEU A 85 -2.48 -1.93 1.71
CA LEU A 85 -1.45 -2.50 2.58
C LEU A 85 -1.07 -3.92 2.15
N GLY A 86 -2.06 -4.75 1.82
CA GLY A 86 -1.83 -6.09 1.28
C GLY A 86 -0.95 -6.04 0.04
N TYR A 87 -1.25 -5.14 -0.89
CA TYR A 87 -0.47 -4.94 -2.12
C TYR A 87 0.95 -4.45 -1.88
N VAL A 88 1.17 -3.46 -1.00
CA VAL A 88 2.52 -2.90 -0.79
C VAL A 88 3.40 -3.72 0.15
N LEU A 89 2.82 -4.60 0.97
CA LEU A 89 3.55 -5.36 1.98
C LEU A 89 4.72 -6.18 1.42
N PRO A 90 4.60 -6.90 0.28
CA PRO A 90 5.73 -7.60 -0.33
C PRO A 90 6.90 -6.67 -0.66
N PHE A 91 6.63 -5.45 -1.14
CA PHE A 91 7.66 -4.46 -1.47
C PHE A 91 8.34 -3.91 -0.21
N MET A 92 7.57 -3.67 0.85
CA MET A 92 8.14 -3.28 2.14
C MET A 92 9.04 -4.37 2.72
N ILE A 93 8.62 -5.63 2.65
CA ILE A 93 9.44 -6.78 3.07
C ILE A 93 10.71 -6.89 2.22
N TYR A 94 10.59 -6.73 0.91
CA TYR A 94 11.74 -6.74 0.00
C TYR A 94 12.77 -5.66 0.34
N ASN A 95 12.33 -4.41 0.54
CA ASN A 95 13.23 -3.31 0.91
C ASN A 95 13.80 -3.48 2.33
N PHE A 96 13.04 -4.07 3.26
CA PHE A 96 13.55 -4.39 4.59
C PHE A 96 14.63 -5.48 4.55
N ALA A 97 14.45 -6.52 3.74
CA ALA A 97 15.48 -7.53 3.51
C ALA A 97 16.74 -6.89 2.90
N ARG A 98 16.58 -6.03 1.88
CA ARG A 98 17.68 -5.26 1.27
C ARG A 98 18.44 -4.42 2.29
N TYR A 99 17.72 -3.73 3.18
CA TYR A 99 18.30 -2.92 4.26
C TYR A 99 19.20 -3.75 5.18
N LEU A 100 18.72 -4.94 5.59
CA LEU A 100 19.48 -5.84 6.46
C LEU A 100 20.72 -6.45 5.78
N SER A 101 20.70 -6.56 4.45
CA SER A 101 21.76 -7.18 3.66
C SER A 101 22.82 -6.20 3.14
N VAL A 102 22.77 -4.91 3.49
CA VAL A 102 23.76 -3.94 3.01
C VAL A 102 25.14 -4.20 3.63
N ASN A 103 26.09 -4.54 2.77
CA ASN A 103 27.52 -4.73 3.01
C ASN A 103 28.36 -4.14 1.86
N ASP A 104 29.69 -4.13 1.99
CA ASP A 104 30.60 -3.50 1.02
C ASP A 104 30.44 -4.03 -0.41
N GLN A 105 30.18 -5.33 -0.58
CA GLN A 105 29.92 -5.91 -1.90
C GLN A 105 28.63 -5.35 -2.52
N THR A 106 27.52 -5.37 -1.77
CA THR A 106 26.24 -4.84 -2.26
C THR A 106 26.28 -3.33 -2.51
N VAL A 107 27.11 -2.59 -1.77
CA VAL A 107 27.34 -1.15 -1.99
C VAL A 107 28.02 -0.95 -3.34
N ALA A 108 29.06 -1.73 -3.65
CA ALA A 108 29.76 -1.65 -4.93
C ALA A 108 28.83 -2.03 -6.10
N GLU A 109 28.04 -3.10 -5.96
CA GLU A 109 27.08 -3.54 -6.97
C GLU A 109 26.04 -2.45 -7.25
N ARG A 110 25.42 -1.87 -6.22
CA ARG A 110 24.40 -0.82 -6.38
C ARG A 110 24.98 0.50 -6.88
N ALA A 111 26.20 0.84 -6.50
CA ALA A 111 26.88 2.03 -7.02
C ALA A 111 27.19 1.88 -8.52
N ALA A 112 27.51 0.67 -8.98
CA ALA A 112 27.74 0.39 -10.40
C ALA A 112 26.45 0.45 -11.25
N GLU A 113 25.27 0.30 -10.64
CA GLU A 113 23.98 0.42 -11.32
C GLU A 113 23.53 1.88 -11.54
N LEU A 114 24.22 2.85 -10.93
CA LEU A 114 23.87 4.27 -11.08
C LEU A 114 24.25 4.79 -12.47
N THR A 115 23.38 5.63 -13.04
CA THR A 115 23.68 6.31 -14.30
C THR A 115 24.72 7.42 -14.08
N SER A 116 25.41 7.82 -15.15
CA SER A 116 26.35 8.94 -15.12
C SER A 116 25.73 10.22 -14.55
N ASP A 117 24.46 10.49 -14.87
CA ASP A 117 23.74 11.67 -14.41
C ASP A 117 23.45 11.61 -12.90
N GLN A 118 23.14 10.41 -12.38
CA GLN A 118 22.93 10.19 -10.96
C GLN A 118 24.24 10.36 -10.17
N ILE A 119 25.34 9.83 -10.69
CA ILE A 119 26.67 9.98 -10.09
C ILE A 119 27.07 11.47 -10.06
N ALA A 120 26.93 12.18 -11.18
CA ALA A 120 27.23 13.62 -11.25
C ALA A 120 26.39 14.45 -10.28
N MET A 121 25.09 14.10 -10.12
CA MET A 121 24.23 14.74 -9.13
C MET A 121 24.71 14.46 -7.69
N MET A 122 25.09 13.23 -7.39
CA MET A 122 25.58 12.86 -6.06
C MET A 122 26.89 13.58 -5.72
N GLU A 123 27.81 13.68 -6.67
CA GLU A 123 29.05 14.45 -6.53
C GLU A 123 28.75 15.95 -6.29
N GLN A 124 27.81 16.53 -7.04
CA GLN A 124 27.40 17.93 -6.86
C GLN A 124 26.89 18.21 -5.43
N PHE A 125 26.20 17.25 -4.81
CA PHE A 125 25.69 17.38 -3.44
C PHE A 125 26.64 16.82 -2.37
N ASN A 126 27.88 16.48 -2.71
CA ASN A 126 28.85 15.85 -1.81
C ASN A 126 28.30 14.59 -1.09
N VAL A 127 27.49 13.80 -1.80
CA VAL A 127 26.90 12.58 -1.27
C VAL A 127 27.92 11.45 -1.33
N VAL A 128 28.21 10.84 -0.16
CA VAL A 128 29.09 9.67 -0.06
C VAL A 128 28.25 8.41 -0.26
N LEU A 129 28.55 7.66 -1.32
CA LEU A 129 27.91 6.37 -1.63
C LEU A 129 28.48 5.26 -0.74
N GLY A 130 27.92 5.14 0.46
CA GLY A 130 28.27 4.09 1.42
C GLY A 130 27.06 3.27 1.86
N ALA A 131 27.29 2.33 2.77
CA ALA A 131 26.23 1.48 3.33
C ALA A 131 25.06 2.30 3.90
N GLU A 132 25.35 3.40 4.60
CA GLU A 132 24.33 4.26 5.21
C GLU A 132 23.46 4.99 4.18
N PHE A 133 24.02 5.36 3.02
CA PHE A 133 23.24 5.96 1.94
C PHE A 133 22.20 4.97 1.42
N PHE A 134 22.62 3.74 1.10
CA PHE A 134 21.72 2.71 0.57
C PHE A 134 20.72 2.22 1.62
N ARG A 135 21.11 2.13 2.90
CA ARG A 135 20.18 1.87 4.01
C ARG A 135 19.13 2.97 4.14
N GLY A 136 19.54 4.23 4.07
CA GLY A 136 18.62 5.38 4.08
C GLY A 136 17.65 5.36 2.90
N GLN A 137 18.12 4.95 1.72
CA GLN A 137 17.29 4.76 0.54
C GLN A 137 16.25 3.64 0.74
N ASP A 138 16.67 2.45 1.20
CA ASP A 138 15.77 1.32 1.45
C ASP A 138 14.72 1.67 2.52
N VAL A 139 15.10 2.38 3.59
CA VAL A 139 14.17 2.91 4.61
C VAL A 139 13.17 3.89 4.01
N SER A 140 13.63 4.79 3.15
CA SER A 140 12.76 5.76 2.47
C SER A 140 11.73 5.05 1.59
N TYR A 141 12.10 3.97 0.90
CA TYR A 141 11.14 3.16 0.14
C TYR A 141 10.10 2.49 1.04
N ILE A 142 10.51 1.91 2.18
CA ILE A 142 9.57 1.29 3.14
C ILE A 142 8.50 2.30 3.59
N PHE A 143 8.93 3.48 4.03
CA PHE A 143 8.00 4.53 4.48
C PHE A 143 7.20 5.12 3.32
N GLY A 144 7.80 5.25 2.13
CA GLY A 144 7.12 5.67 0.92
C GLY A 144 5.95 4.73 0.57
N TYR A 145 6.19 3.42 0.56
CA TYR A 145 5.15 2.41 0.33
C TYR A 145 4.05 2.42 1.41
N LEU A 146 4.43 2.58 2.68
CA LEU A 146 3.48 2.68 3.77
C LEU A 146 2.57 3.91 3.62
N LEU A 147 3.16 5.08 3.42
CA LEU A 147 2.42 6.34 3.25
C LEU A 147 1.51 6.26 2.01
N PHE A 148 2.05 5.72 0.92
CA PHE A 148 1.32 5.52 -0.31
C PHE A 148 0.08 4.63 -0.10
N ALA A 149 0.23 3.47 0.58
CA ALA A 149 -0.89 2.59 0.87
C ALA A 149 -1.94 3.21 1.80
N LEU A 150 -1.51 3.96 2.83
CA LEU A 150 -2.43 4.63 3.73
C LEU A 150 -3.22 5.73 3.01
N LEU A 151 -2.55 6.56 2.20
CA LEU A 151 -3.17 7.67 1.50
C LEU A 151 -4.09 7.18 0.37
N PHE A 152 -3.59 6.35 -0.54
CA PHE A 152 -4.39 5.82 -1.65
C PHE A 152 -5.48 4.88 -1.15
N GLY A 153 -5.17 4.04 -0.16
CA GLY A 153 -6.15 3.19 0.50
C GLY A 153 -7.29 3.99 1.13
N TRP A 154 -6.98 5.12 1.75
CA TRP A 154 -8.01 6.01 2.30
C TRP A 154 -8.84 6.70 1.20
N ILE A 155 -8.19 7.40 0.26
CA ILE A 155 -8.87 8.16 -0.81
C ILE A 155 -9.76 7.22 -1.64
N LEU A 156 -9.18 6.14 -2.16
CA LEU A 156 -9.89 5.22 -3.04
C LEU A 156 -10.82 4.28 -2.28
N GLY A 157 -10.55 4.05 -1.00
CA GLY A 157 -11.50 3.41 -0.10
C GLY A 157 -12.78 4.24 0.07
N VAL A 158 -12.67 5.56 0.24
CA VAL A 158 -13.86 6.45 0.27
C VAL A 158 -14.62 6.38 -1.04
N VAL A 159 -13.93 6.49 -2.18
CA VAL A 159 -14.55 6.41 -3.51
C VAL A 159 -15.23 5.06 -3.71
N GLY A 160 -14.56 3.96 -3.39
CA GLY A 160 -15.10 2.60 -3.51
C GLY A 160 -16.31 2.38 -2.62
N GLY A 161 -16.29 2.91 -1.40
CA GLY A 161 -17.45 2.88 -0.50
C GLY A 161 -18.64 3.66 -1.03
N ALA A 162 -18.41 4.85 -1.60
CA ALA A 162 -19.46 5.66 -2.22
C ALA A 162 -20.06 4.98 -3.46
N LEU A 163 -19.22 4.38 -4.31
CA LEU A 163 -19.65 3.61 -5.48
C LEU A 163 -20.48 2.40 -5.08
N ALA A 164 -20.03 1.63 -4.08
CA ALA A 164 -20.78 0.50 -3.56
C ALA A 164 -22.17 0.91 -3.07
N LYS A 165 -22.27 2.00 -2.30
CA LYS A 165 -23.56 2.53 -1.85
C LYS A 165 -24.48 2.87 -3.02
N ARG A 166 -23.97 3.58 -4.04
CA ARG A 166 -24.75 3.98 -5.22
C ARG A 166 -25.24 2.79 -6.06
N GLN A 167 -24.48 1.71 -6.11
CA GLN A 167 -24.85 0.50 -6.85
C GLN A 167 -25.90 -0.36 -6.13
N MET A 168 -26.13 -0.10 -4.84
CA MET A 168 -27.04 -0.87 -3.99
C MET A 168 -28.32 -0.11 -3.63
N SER A 169 -28.37 1.19 -3.96
CA SER A 169 -29.56 2.04 -3.90
C SER A 169 -30.31 1.99 -5.22
#